data_AF-A0A923CDR6-F1
#
_entry.id   AF-A0A923CDR6-F1
#
_cell.length_a   1.000
_cell.length_b   1.000
_cell.length_c   1.000
_cell.angle_alpha   90.00
_cell.angle_beta   90.00
_cell.angle_gamma   90.00
#
_symmetry.space_group_name_H-M   'P 1'
#
loop_
_entity.id
_entity.type
_entity.pdbx_description
1 polymer ?
#
loop_
_entity_poly.entity_id
_entity_poly.type
_entity_poly.pdbx_seq_one_letter_code
_entity_poly.pdbx_strand_id
1 'polypeptide(L)'
;LGIGVDSNQNGLQPGKVLTSMLKRVDVAAYSSFKAARDGNWKAGISVLGLKEDGVGWALDDANKALITPEMKAAADKARADIISGAVKVHDYMSDSKCAA
;
A
#
# COMPACT_ATOMS: atom_id res chain seq x y z
N LEU A 1 -0.61 -18.18 7.00
CA LEU A 1 -1.59 -17.10 6.76
C LEU A 1 -1.34 -16.54 5.38
N GLY A 2 -2.38 -16.10 4.67
CA GLY A 2 -2.25 -15.39 3.40
C GLY A 2 -2.14 -13.88 3.59
N ILE A 3 -1.67 -13.18 2.57
CA ILE A 3 -1.71 -11.71 2.48
C ILE A 3 -2.55 -11.37 1.25
N GLY A 4 -3.64 -10.63 1.45
CA GLY A 4 -4.50 -10.15 0.37
C GLY A 4 -3.83 -9.04 -0.45
N VAL A 5 -4.42 -8.69 -1.59
CA VAL A 5 -3.88 -7.63 -2.47
C VAL A 5 -4.99 -6.77 -3.07
N ASP A 6 -4.63 -5.52 -3.38
CA ASP A 6 -5.42 -4.43 -3.94
C ASP A 6 -6.51 -3.90 -3.00
N SER A 7 -7.35 -4.76 -2.45
CA SER A 7 -8.44 -4.41 -1.53
C SER A 7 -8.25 -5.04 -0.15
N ASN A 8 -9.01 -4.56 0.84
CA ASN A 8 -9.04 -5.21 2.14
C ASN A 8 -9.79 -6.54 2.06
N GLN A 9 -9.05 -7.64 2.19
CA GLN A 9 -9.53 -9.01 2.12
C GLN A 9 -9.47 -9.73 3.47
N ASN A 10 -9.16 -9.02 4.57
CA ASN A 10 -8.95 -9.60 5.90
C ASN A 10 -10.14 -10.47 6.36
N GLY A 11 -11.37 -10.03 6.06
CA GLY A 11 -12.59 -10.72 6.46
C GLY A 11 -13.02 -11.89 5.55
N LEU A 12 -12.37 -12.13 4.41
CA LEU A 12 -12.82 -13.14 3.44
C LEU A 12 -12.59 -14.58 3.93
N GLN A 13 -11.52 -14.80 4.69
CA GLN A 13 -11.18 -16.10 5.28
C GLN A 13 -10.71 -15.87 6.72
N PRO A 14 -11.63 -15.79 7.69
CA PRO A 14 -11.33 -15.43 9.08
C PRO A 14 -10.23 -16.30 9.69
N GLY A 15 -9.25 -15.65 10.33
CA GLY A 15 -8.09 -16.32 10.94
C GLY A 15 -7.10 -16.93 9.95
N LYS A 16 -7.30 -16.73 8.63
CA LYS A 16 -6.39 -17.22 7.58
C LYS A 16 -5.71 -16.12 6.79
N VAL A 17 -6.25 -14.90 6.77
CA VAL A 17 -5.64 -13.71 6.15
C VAL A 17 -4.95 -12.87 7.23
N LEU A 18 -3.62 -12.72 7.12
CA LEU A 18 -2.82 -11.92 8.07
C LEU A 18 -3.09 -10.43 7.91
N THR A 19 -3.10 -9.95 6.67
CA THR A 19 -3.37 -8.56 6.29
C THR A 19 -3.63 -8.51 4.78
N SER A 20 -3.86 -7.32 4.23
CA SER A 20 -4.00 -7.08 2.80
C SER A 20 -3.17 -5.88 2.39
N MET A 21 -2.46 -6.01 1.27
CA MET A 21 -1.75 -4.91 0.64
C MET A 21 -2.73 -4.10 -0.20
N LEU A 22 -3.07 -2.91 0.27
CA LEU A 22 -3.99 -1.99 -0.36
C LEU A 22 -3.33 -1.29 -1.54
N LYS A 23 -4.07 -1.18 -2.64
CA LYS A 23 -3.76 -0.33 -3.78
C LYS A 23 -4.95 0.57 -4.05
N ARG A 24 -4.81 1.86 -3.79
CA ARG A 24 -5.89 2.86 -3.84
C ARG A 24 -6.19 3.32 -5.27
N VAL A 25 -6.51 2.35 -6.14
CA VAL A 25 -6.94 2.62 -7.52
C VAL A 25 -8.21 3.47 -7.55
N ASP A 26 -9.07 3.30 -6.54
CA ASP A 26 -10.24 4.15 -6.28
C ASP A 26 -9.85 5.64 -6.19
N VAL A 27 -8.84 5.96 -5.37
CA VAL A 27 -8.34 7.33 -5.19
C VAL A 27 -7.68 7.84 -6.45
N ALA A 28 -6.89 7.01 -7.14
CA ALA A 28 -6.23 7.38 -8.38
C ALA A 28 -7.25 7.76 -9.48
N ALA A 29 -8.27 6.93 -9.67
CA ALA A 29 -9.33 7.17 -10.63
C ALA A 29 -10.15 8.42 -10.26
N TYR A 30 -10.63 8.49 -9.02
CA TYR A 30 -11.42 9.62 -8.53
C TYR A 30 -10.68 10.95 -8.69
N SER A 31 -9.42 11.00 -8.25
CA SER A 31 -8.61 12.22 -8.30
C SER A 31 -8.35 12.67 -9.75
N SER A 32 -8.12 11.73 -10.66
CA SER A 32 -7.92 12.02 -12.09
C SER A 32 -9.17 12.63 -12.72
N PHE A 33 -10.33 12.02 -12.52
CA PHE A 33 -11.60 12.55 -13.04
C PHE A 33 -11.98 13.87 -12.40
N LYS A 34 -11.74 14.02 -11.10
CA LYS A 34 -11.96 15.29 -10.39
C LYS A 34 -11.07 16.39 -10.97
N ALA A 35 -9.78 16.14 -11.19
CA ALA A 35 -8.88 17.11 -11.81
C ALA A 35 -9.35 17.49 -13.22
N ALA A 36 -9.86 16.55 -14.01
CA ALA A 36 -10.38 16.82 -15.36
C ALA A 36 -11.63 17.70 -15.31
N ARG A 37 -12.57 17.37 -14.42
CA ARG A 37 -13.77 18.18 -14.18
C ARG A 37 -13.43 19.60 -13.72
N ASP A 38 -12.43 19.73 -12.86
CA ASP A 38 -12.02 21.01 -12.27
C ASP A 38 -11.06 21.79 -13.20
N GLY A 39 -10.79 21.30 -14.42
CA GLY A 39 -9.92 21.95 -15.41
C GLY A 39 -8.41 21.91 -15.08
N ASN A 40 -8.01 21.12 -14.08
CA ASN A 40 -6.65 21.05 -13.55
C ASN A 40 -5.90 19.77 -13.95
N TRP A 41 -6.50 18.93 -14.81
CA TRP A 41 -5.86 17.70 -15.25
C TRP A 41 -4.62 17.98 -16.09
N LYS A 42 -3.58 17.17 -15.87
CA LYS A 42 -2.32 17.23 -16.60
C LYS A 42 -1.95 15.84 -17.10
N ALA A 43 -1.49 15.78 -18.35
CA ALA A 43 -0.88 14.57 -18.88
C ALA A 43 0.45 14.29 -18.18
N GLY A 44 0.81 13.02 -18.05
CA GLY A 44 2.06 12.58 -17.45
C GLY A 44 1.88 11.40 -16.50
N ILE A 45 2.95 11.05 -15.80
CA ILE A 45 2.98 9.95 -14.83
C ILE A 45 2.74 10.52 -13.44
N SER A 46 1.79 9.92 -12.71
CA SER A 46 1.61 10.14 -11.27
C SER A 46 2.04 8.89 -10.52
N VAL A 47 2.98 9.04 -9.58
CA VAL A 47 3.43 7.95 -8.71
C VAL A 47 2.74 8.10 -7.37
N LEU A 48 1.96 7.10 -6.97
CA LEU A 48 1.18 7.09 -5.74
C LEU A 48 1.69 5.97 -4.83
N GLY A 49 2.72 6.27 -4.05
CA GLY A 49 3.38 5.32 -3.15
C GLY A 49 2.82 5.38 -1.72
N LEU A 50 3.63 4.91 -0.75
CA LEU A 50 3.31 5.00 0.68
C LEU A 50 3.21 6.45 1.16
N LYS A 51 3.93 7.38 0.53
CA LYS A 51 3.94 8.81 0.89
C LYS A 51 2.62 9.49 0.49
N GLU A 52 2.06 9.10 -0.64
CA GLU A 52 0.78 9.61 -1.17
C GLU A 52 -0.43 8.83 -0.64
N ASP A 53 -0.21 7.87 0.27
CA ASP A 53 -1.22 6.89 0.72
C ASP A 53 -1.90 6.13 -0.44
N GLY A 54 -1.21 6.00 -1.58
CA GLY A 54 -1.65 5.25 -2.75
C GLY A 54 -1.54 3.74 -2.57
N VAL A 55 -0.64 3.32 -1.69
CA VAL A 55 -0.51 1.94 -1.21
C VAL A 55 -0.39 1.91 0.31
N GLY A 56 -0.72 0.78 0.93
CA GLY A 56 -0.63 0.60 2.37
C GLY A 56 -1.04 -0.79 2.81
N TRP A 57 -1.02 -1.08 4.11
CA TRP A 57 -1.47 -2.35 4.65
C TRP A 57 -2.76 -2.19 5.45
N ALA A 58 -3.60 -3.22 5.47
CA ALA A 58 -4.88 -3.21 6.18
C ALA A 58 -4.74 -3.70 7.63
N LEU A 59 -5.26 -2.91 8.57
CA LEU A 59 -5.44 -3.29 9.97
C LEU A 59 -6.87 -2.95 10.41
N ASP A 60 -7.65 -3.96 10.74
CA ASP A 60 -9.06 -3.85 11.13
C ASP A 60 -9.44 -4.96 12.12
N ASP A 61 -10.71 -5.00 12.54
CA ASP A 61 -11.17 -5.97 13.53
C ASP A 61 -11.05 -7.44 13.05
N ALA A 62 -10.95 -7.66 11.73
CA ALA A 62 -10.80 -9.00 11.16
C ALA A 62 -9.37 -9.56 11.30
N ASN A 63 -8.34 -8.71 11.41
CA ASN A 63 -6.95 -9.16 11.55
C ASN A 63 -6.20 -8.63 12.78
N LYS A 64 -6.76 -7.68 13.55
CA LYS A 64 -6.12 -7.11 14.76
C LYS A 64 -5.59 -8.18 15.73
N ALA A 65 -6.33 -9.28 15.93
CA ALA A 65 -5.91 -10.36 16.82
C ALA A 65 -4.70 -11.17 16.30
N LEU A 66 -4.39 -11.09 15.01
CA LEU A 66 -3.25 -11.77 14.37
C LEU A 66 -1.98 -10.91 14.35
N ILE A 67 -2.11 -9.60 14.58
CA ILE A 67 -1.01 -8.63 14.47
C ILE A 67 -0.54 -8.24 15.86
N THR A 68 0.68 -8.65 16.21
CA THR A 68 1.28 -8.25 17.49
C THR A 68 1.71 -6.78 17.49
N PRO A 69 1.89 -6.15 18.66
CA PRO A 69 2.45 -4.81 18.76
C PRO A 69 3.80 -4.66 18.04
N GLU A 70 4.66 -5.67 18.12
CA GLU A 70 5.97 -5.70 17.47
C GLU A 70 5.85 -5.74 15.95
N MET A 71 4.92 -6.55 15.40
CA MET A 71 4.65 -6.59 13.97
C MET A 71 4.15 -5.24 13.45
N LYS A 72 3.22 -4.61 14.18
CA LYS A 72 2.71 -3.29 13.84
C LYS A 72 3.84 -2.25 13.87
N ALA A 73 4.66 -2.24 14.91
CA ALA A 73 5.79 -1.33 15.03
C ALA A 73 6.81 -1.51 13.90
N ALA A 74 7.09 -2.76 13.50
CA ALA A 74 7.98 -3.06 12.39
C ALA A 74 7.41 -2.55 11.04
N ALA A 75 6.12 -2.75 10.80
CA ALA A 75 5.44 -2.25 9.59
C ALA A 75 5.40 -0.71 9.55
N ASP A 76 5.09 -0.06 10.67
CA ASP A 76 5.08 1.40 10.79
C ASP A 76 6.47 2.00 10.58
N LYS A 77 7.51 1.36 11.15
CA LYS A 77 8.91 1.75 10.92
C LYS A 77 9.31 1.59 9.47
N ALA A 78 9.01 0.45 8.84
CA ALA A 78 9.30 0.23 7.43
C ALA A 78 8.61 1.28 6.54
N ARG A 79 7.35 1.62 6.83
CA ARG A 79 6.64 2.70 6.13
C ARG A 79 7.38 4.03 6.28
N ALA A 80 7.77 4.41 7.49
CA ALA A 80 8.49 5.67 7.75
C ALA A 80 9.86 5.70 7.06
N ASP A 81 10.61 4.60 7.10
CA ASP A 81 11.93 4.50 6.48
C ASP A 81 11.84 4.56 4.94
N ILE A 82 10.81 3.94 4.34
CA ILE A 82 10.57 4.04 2.89
C ILE A 82 10.16 5.47 2.50
N ILE A 83 9.26 6.11 3.26
CA ILE A 83 8.81 7.48 2.98
C ILE A 83 9.95 8.49 3.11
N SER A 84 10.82 8.32 4.11
CA SER A 84 11.99 9.19 4.31
C SER A 84 13.12 8.90 3.31
N GLY A 85 13.07 7.77 2.60
CA GLY A 85 14.12 7.32 1.69
C GLY A 85 15.31 6.66 2.38
N ALA A 86 15.25 6.44 3.71
CA ALA A 86 16.21 5.64 4.45
C ALA A 86 16.23 4.18 3.95
N VAL A 87 15.08 3.67 3.52
CA VAL A 87 14.94 2.43 2.75
C VAL A 87 14.52 2.78 1.34
N LYS A 88 15.30 2.35 0.35
CA LYS A 88 14.92 2.44 -1.07
C LYS A 88 14.42 1.08 -1.53
N VAL A 89 13.15 1.01 -1.90
CA VAL A 89 12.57 -0.21 -2.48
C VAL A 89 13.07 -0.32 -3.92
N HIS A 90 13.75 -1.43 -4.23
CA HIS A 90 14.22 -1.73 -5.58
C HIS A 90 13.06 -2.13 -6.48
N ASP A 91 12.93 -1.49 -7.64
CA ASP A 91 11.99 -1.92 -8.67
C ASP A 91 12.61 -3.07 -9.46
N TYR A 92 12.16 -4.29 -9.18
CA TYR A 92 12.56 -5.49 -9.91
C TYR A 92 12.46 -5.32 -11.43
N MET A 93 11.46 -4.59 -11.93
CA MET A 93 11.24 -4.42 -13.37
C MET A 93 12.30 -3.53 -14.05
N SER A 94 13.12 -2.82 -13.26
CA SER A 94 14.20 -1.98 -13.78
C SER A 94 15.40 -2.78 -14.29
N ASP A 95 15.69 -3.94 -13.69
CA ASP A 95 16.89 -4.74 -14.00
C ASP A 95 16.71 -6.27 -13.88
N SER A 96 15.50 -6.73 -13.56
CA SER A 96 15.14 -8.13 -13.31
C SER A 96 15.96 -8.81 -12.21
N LYS A 97 16.45 -8.04 -11.23
CA LYS A 97 17.24 -8.54 -10.10
C LYS A 97 16.55 -8.26 -8.77
N CYS A 98 16.70 -9.18 -7.83
CA CYS A 98 16.40 -8.92 -6.43
C CYS A 98 17.69 -8.47 -5.74
N ALA A 99 17.61 -7.39 -4.95
CA ALA A 99 18.69 -7.04 -4.03
C ALA A 99 18.81 -8.15 -2.96
N ALA A 100 20.03 -8.60 -2.70
CA ALA A 100 20.34 -9.60 -1.67
C ALA A 100 20.19 -9.03 -0.26
#